data_AF-A0A7Y2VM03-F1
#
_entry.id   AF-A0A7Y2VM03-F1
#
_cell.length_a   1.000
_cell.length_b   1.000
_cell.length_c   1.000
_cell.angle_alpha   90.00
_cell.angle_beta   90.00
_cell.angle_gamma   90.00
#
_symmetry.space_group_name_H-M   'P 1'
#
loop_
_entity.id
_entity.type
_entity.pdbx_description
1 polymer ?
#
loop_
_entity_poly.entity_id
_entity_poly.type
_entity_poly.pdbx_seq_one_letter_code
_entity_poly.pdbx_strand_id
1 'polypeptide(L)'
;MDEAFIESFGIEDGTLDGLKAEIRGNLERELKQARVAVLKNGLVDALLATVPELEVPQAVVRDEAAGMAAQILSSQGQEPDQALVQQLAGQFMEPAEKRVRAGLMMGELAQQNGIRVDAAKVREAIETVASTYEQPAEVVQLYYSNERLMQQVESSVLEEQVVDWVLEHAKVTPKKTSFQEVIAAATNSGE
;
A
#
# COMPACT_ATOMS: atom_id res chain seq x y z
N MET A 1 30.26 10.91 15.57
CA MET A 1 29.05 10.24 16.06
C MET A 1 29.27 9.95 17.52
N ASP A 2 28.41 10.47 18.37
CA ASP A 2 28.46 10.30 19.83
C ASP A 2 27.28 9.44 20.32
N GLU A 3 27.36 9.00 21.57
CA GLU A 3 26.37 8.13 22.22
C GLU A 3 25.00 8.80 22.32
N ALA A 4 24.96 10.10 22.64
CA ALA A 4 23.73 10.89 22.70
C ALA A 4 22.99 10.96 21.34
N PHE A 5 23.73 11.05 20.22
CA PHE A 5 23.13 10.95 18.89
C PHE A 5 22.60 9.54 18.61
N ILE A 6 23.24 8.47 19.09
CA ILE A 6 22.78 7.09 18.88
C ILE A 6 21.53 6.80 19.73
N GLU A 7 21.53 7.22 20.99
CA GLU A 7 20.37 7.12 21.88
C GLU A 7 19.15 7.85 21.33
N SER A 8 19.34 8.94 20.57
CA SER A 8 18.24 9.67 19.92
C SER A 8 17.47 8.86 18.87
N PHE A 9 18.03 7.76 18.38
CA PHE A 9 17.36 6.80 17.48
C PHE A 9 16.65 5.66 18.26
N GLY A 10 16.53 5.77 19.58
CA GLY A 10 15.87 4.77 20.43
C GLY A 10 16.74 3.55 20.74
N ILE A 11 18.06 3.69 20.61
CA ILE A 11 19.02 2.60 20.79
C ILE A 11 19.62 2.71 22.19
N GLU A 12 19.04 1.95 23.13
CA GLU A 12 19.36 2.00 24.56
C GLU A 12 20.82 1.64 24.87
N ASP A 13 21.48 0.87 23.99
CA ASP A 13 22.88 0.47 24.20
C ASP A 13 23.90 1.53 23.73
N GLY A 14 23.45 2.60 23.08
CA GLY A 14 24.31 3.70 22.63
C GLY A 14 25.39 3.29 21.61
N THR A 15 25.32 2.08 21.06
CA THR A 15 26.41 1.52 20.24
C THR A 15 26.26 1.82 18.75
N LEU A 16 27.40 2.01 18.09
CA LEU A 16 27.44 2.17 16.63
C LEU A 16 26.96 0.91 15.90
N ASP A 17 27.15 -0.27 16.49
CA ASP A 17 26.70 -1.53 15.92
C ASP A 17 25.18 -1.71 16.05
N GLY A 18 24.61 -1.31 17.19
CA GLY A 18 23.17 -1.17 17.38
C GLY A 18 22.55 -0.23 16.35
N LEU A 19 23.15 0.95 16.13
CA LEU A 19 22.67 1.88 15.09
C LEU A 19 22.73 1.31 13.68
N LYS A 20 23.82 0.62 13.32
CA LYS A 20 23.91 -0.01 12.00
C LYS A 20 22.87 -1.12 11.83
N ALA A 21 22.57 -1.88 12.89
CA ALA A 21 21.56 -2.92 12.84
C ALA A 21 20.16 -2.32 12.65
N GLU A 22 19.81 -1.27 13.40
CA GLU A 22 18.52 -0.60 13.28
C GLU A 22 18.33 0.06 11.91
N ILE A 23 19.35 0.80 11.43
CA ILE A 23 19.33 1.38 10.08
C ILE A 23 19.18 0.28 9.02
N ARG A 24 19.93 -0.83 9.14
CA ARG A 24 19.80 -1.94 8.19
C ARG A 24 18.39 -2.54 8.20
N GLY A 25 17.81 -2.76 9.38
CA GLY A 25 16.44 -3.27 9.51
C GLY A 25 15.43 -2.34 8.85
N ASN A 26 15.57 -1.03 9.04
CA ASN A 26 14.73 -0.03 8.37
C ASN A 26 14.88 -0.10 6.84
N LEU A 27 16.11 -0.12 6.32
CA LEU A 27 16.37 -0.20 4.88
C LEU A 27 15.88 -1.51 4.26
N GLU A 28 15.97 -2.63 4.97
CA GLU A 28 15.45 -3.93 4.49
C GLU A 28 13.91 -3.93 4.41
N ARG A 29 13.23 -3.31 5.40
CA ARG A 29 11.78 -3.10 5.36
C ARG A 29 11.37 -2.21 4.19
N GLU A 30 12.05 -1.09 4.02
CA GLU A 30 11.81 -0.15 2.92
C GLU A 30 12.03 -0.81 1.55
N LEU A 31 13.13 -1.55 1.39
CA LEU A 31 13.41 -2.29 0.16
C LEU A 31 12.35 -3.35 -0.13
N LYS A 32 11.89 -4.08 0.89
CA LYS A 32 10.83 -5.08 0.74
C LYS A 32 9.55 -4.43 0.21
N GLN A 33 9.12 -3.34 0.84
CA GLN A 33 7.93 -2.58 0.43
C GLN A 33 8.07 -2.03 -0.99
N ALA A 34 9.21 -1.42 -1.32
CA ALA A 34 9.48 -0.87 -2.64
C ALA A 34 9.46 -1.94 -3.74
N ARG A 35 10.02 -3.12 -3.49
CA ARG A 35 9.96 -4.24 -4.44
C ARG A 35 8.52 -4.70 -4.69
N VAL A 36 7.71 -4.83 -3.62
CA VAL A 36 6.31 -5.22 -3.74
C VAL A 36 5.54 -4.17 -4.56
N ALA A 37 5.75 -2.88 -4.28
CA ALA A 37 5.10 -1.80 -5.03
C ALA A 37 5.45 -1.85 -6.53
N VAL A 38 6.73 -1.98 -6.89
CA VAL A 38 7.17 -2.06 -8.29
C VAL A 38 6.54 -3.26 -9.01
N LEU A 39 6.51 -4.43 -8.36
CA LEU A 39 5.94 -5.65 -8.94
C LEU A 39 4.42 -5.54 -9.08
N LYS A 40 3.74 -5.01 -8.06
CA LYS A 40 2.30 -4.75 -8.09
C LYS A 40 1.93 -3.82 -9.24
N ASN A 41 2.65 -2.71 -9.41
CA ASN A 41 2.38 -1.75 -10.47
C ASN A 41 2.60 -2.36 -11.85
N GLY A 42 3.70 -3.10 -12.04
CA GLY A 42 3.94 -3.81 -13.29
C GLY A 42 2.87 -4.87 -13.62
N LEU A 43 2.36 -5.57 -12.60
CA LEU A 43 1.25 -6.51 -12.75
C LEU A 43 -0.04 -5.77 -13.15
N VAL A 44 -0.39 -4.70 -12.44
CA VAL A 44 -1.59 -3.91 -12.73
C VAL A 44 -1.54 -3.35 -14.15
N ASP A 45 -0.42 -2.76 -14.57
CA ASP A 45 -0.27 -2.23 -15.93
C ASP A 45 -0.40 -3.35 -16.98
N ALA A 46 0.19 -4.52 -16.73
CA ALA A 46 0.06 -5.67 -17.62
C ALA A 46 -1.39 -6.16 -17.70
N LEU A 47 -2.11 -6.25 -16.58
CA LEU A 47 -3.52 -6.64 -16.53
C LEU A 47 -4.40 -5.63 -17.28
N LEU A 48 -4.23 -4.34 -17.02
CA LEU A 48 -4.99 -3.28 -17.68
C LEU A 48 -4.79 -3.29 -19.21
N ALA A 49 -3.59 -3.62 -19.67
CA ALA A 49 -3.28 -3.76 -21.10
C ALA A 49 -3.98 -4.96 -21.75
N THR A 50 -4.39 -5.99 -20.99
CA THR A 50 -5.11 -7.15 -21.55
C THR A 50 -6.57 -6.83 -21.90
N VAL A 51 -7.20 -5.89 -21.19
CA VAL A 51 -8.59 -5.46 -21.41
C VAL A 51 -8.68 -3.93 -21.37
N PRO A 52 -8.22 -3.24 -22.43
CA PRO A 52 -8.12 -1.78 -22.45
C PRO A 52 -9.48 -1.08 -22.40
N GLU A 53 -10.54 -1.73 -22.87
CA GLU A 53 -11.91 -1.21 -22.97
C GLU A 53 -12.80 -1.65 -21.79
N LEU A 54 -12.22 -2.10 -20.66
CA LEU A 54 -13.00 -2.46 -19.47
C LEU A 54 -13.71 -1.22 -18.90
N GLU A 55 -15.01 -1.12 -19.16
CA GLU A 55 -15.86 -0.08 -18.58
C GLU A 55 -16.13 -0.35 -17.10
N VAL A 56 -16.11 0.73 -16.30
CA VAL A 56 -16.42 0.67 -14.87
C VAL A 56 -17.53 1.66 -14.51
N PRO A 57 -18.41 1.33 -13.55
CA PRO A 57 -19.48 2.22 -13.17
C PRO A 57 -18.94 3.55 -12.64
N GLN A 58 -19.39 4.67 -13.22
CA GLN A 58 -18.96 6.02 -12.86
C GLN A 58 -19.20 6.37 -11.38
N ALA A 59 -20.20 5.76 -10.74
CA ALA A 59 -20.43 5.93 -9.30
C ALA A 59 -19.24 5.41 -8.48
N VAL A 60 -18.73 4.22 -8.82
CA VAL A 60 -17.60 3.59 -8.11
C VAL A 60 -16.31 4.39 -8.33
N VAL A 61 -16.10 4.89 -9.55
CA VAL A 61 -14.96 5.78 -9.86
C VAL A 61 -15.00 7.06 -9.02
N ARG A 62 -16.18 7.68 -8.86
CA ARG A 62 -16.33 8.89 -8.05
C ARG A 62 -16.07 8.62 -6.57
N ASP A 63 -16.53 7.49 -6.05
CA ASP A 63 -16.31 7.10 -4.66
C ASP A 63 -14.82 6.86 -4.37
N GLU A 64 -14.10 6.23 -5.31
CA GLU A 64 -12.66 6.03 -5.23
C GLU A 64 -11.89 7.37 -5.35
N ALA A 65 -12.30 8.25 -6.27
CA ALA A 65 -11.72 9.58 -6.42
C ALA A 65 -11.90 10.44 -5.16
N ALA A 66 -13.08 10.37 -4.52
CA ALA A 66 -13.33 11.02 -3.24
C ALA A 66 -12.48 10.42 -2.12
N GLY A 67 -12.29 9.09 -2.11
CA GLY A 67 -11.39 8.41 -1.17
C GLY A 67 -9.94 8.89 -1.30
N MET A 68 -9.43 8.98 -2.52
CA MET A 68 -8.09 9.52 -2.79
C MET A 68 -7.94 10.98 -2.36
N ALA A 69 -8.92 11.82 -2.67
CA ALA A 69 -8.92 13.21 -2.22
C ALA A 69 -8.88 13.31 -0.69
N ALA A 70 -9.70 12.53 0.02
CA ALA A 70 -9.71 12.50 1.47
C ALA A 70 -8.36 12.04 2.07
N GLN A 71 -7.70 11.06 1.43
CA GLN A 71 -6.38 10.58 1.83
C GLN A 71 -5.31 11.66 1.69
N ILE A 72 -5.33 12.40 0.57
CA ILE A 72 -4.39 13.51 0.33
C ILE A 72 -4.60 14.65 1.33
N LEU A 73 -5.85 15.01 1.65
CA LEU A 73 -6.15 16.01 2.68
C LEU A 73 -5.63 15.58 4.06
N SER A 74 -5.89 14.32 4.43
CA SER A 74 -5.44 13.75 5.70
C SER A 74 -3.91 13.74 5.82
N SER A 75 -3.20 13.41 4.74
CA SER A 75 -1.72 13.45 4.72
C SER A 75 -1.13 14.85 4.90
N GLN A 76 -1.91 15.90 4.59
CA GLN A 76 -1.54 17.30 4.81
C GLN A 76 -1.96 17.82 6.19
N GLY A 77 -2.49 16.94 7.06
CA GLY A 77 -3.00 17.32 8.38
C GLY A 77 -4.31 18.11 8.33
N GLN A 78 -5.04 18.05 7.21
CA GLN A 78 -6.36 18.67 7.08
C GLN A 78 -7.46 17.65 7.33
N GLU A 79 -8.44 18.00 8.16
CA GLU A 79 -9.64 17.17 8.25
C GLU A 79 -10.40 17.21 6.92
N PRO A 80 -10.74 16.04 6.34
CA PRO A 80 -11.43 15.98 5.08
C PRO A 80 -12.89 16.41 5.24
N ASP A 81 -13.15 17.71 5.04
CA ASP A 81 -14.51 18.21 4.85
C ASP A 81 -15.08 17.75 3.50
N GLN A 82 -16.38 17.43 3.45
CA GLN A 82 -17.03 16.93 2.24
C GLN A 82 -16.94 17.90 1.07
N ALA A 83 -17.06 19.21 1.31
CA ALA A 83 -16.99 20.19 0.23
C ALA A 83 -15.60 20.22 -0.41
N LEU A 84 -14.56 20.15 0.42
CA LEU A 84 -13.17 20.13 -0.02
C LEU A 84 -12.81 18.83 -0.75
N VAL A 85 -13.27 17.68 -0.23
CA VAL A 85 -13.12 16.38 -0.88
C VAL A 85 -13.76 16.39 -2.27
N GLN A 86 -14.99 16.89 -2.41
CA GLN A 86 -15.66 16.94 -3.72
C GLN A 86 -14.96 17.87 -4.71
N GLN A 87 -14.43 19.00 -4.23
CA GLN A 87 -13.68 19.93 -5.07
C GLN A 87 -12.39 19.30 -5.62
N LEU A 88 -11.70 18.49 -4.80
CA LEU A 88 -10.46 17.82 -5.19
C LEU A 88 -10.70 16.52 -5.98
N ALA A 89 -11.78 15.80 -5.72
CA ALA A 89 -12.08 14.50 -6.33
C ALA A 89 -12.03 14.54 -7.87
N GLY A 90 -12.43 15.65 -8.50
CA GLY A 90 -12.35 15.82 -9.95
C GLY A 90 -10.94 15.60 -10.53
N GLN A 91 -9.89 15.91 -9.76
CA GLN A 91 -8.49 15.73 -10.17
C GLN A 91 -8.04 14.27 -10.10
N PHE A 92 -8.78 13.42 -9.38
CA PHE A 92 -8.47 12.00 -9.16
C PHE A 92 -9.32 11.06 -10.00
N MET A 93 -10.16 11.56 -10.90
CA MET A 93 -11.08 10.71 -11.70
C MET A 93 -10.34 9.68 -12.56
N GLU A 94 -9.28 10.07 -13.27
CA GLU A 94 -8.50 9.16 -14.10
C GLU A 94 -7.69 8.14 -13.25
N PRO A 95 -6.94 8.56 -12.21
CA PRO A 95 -6.34 7.62 -11.26
C PRO A 95 -7.36 6.66 -10.60
N ALA A 96 -8.56 7.15 -10.31
CA ALA A 96 -9.63 6.35 -9.71
C ALA A 96 -10.15 5.29 -10.66
N GLU A 97 -10.36 5.65 -11.92
CA GLU A 97 -10.75 4.70 -12.94
C GLU A 97 -9.69 3.59 -13.08
N LYS A 98 -8.41 3.96 -13.10
CA LYS A 98 -7.30 3.00 -13.13
C LYS A 98 -7.35 2.05 -11.93
N ARG A 99 -7.52 2.58 -10.71
CA ARG A 99 -7.60 1.77 -9.48
C ARG A 99 -8.82 0.84 -9.45
N VAL A 100 -10.00 1.33 -9.82
CA VAL A 100 -11.21 0.51 -9.86
C VAL A 100 -11.06 -0.63 -10.86
N ARG A 101 -10.54 -0.35 -12.06
CA ARG A 101 -10.26 -1.38 -13.06
C ARG A 101 -9.24 -2.40 -12.57
N ALA A 102 -8.16 -1.93 -11.94
CA ALA A 102 -7.13 -2.80 -11.37
C ALA A 102 -7.72 -3.74 -10.30
N GLY A 103 -8.49 -3.20 -9.35
CA GLY A 103 -9.14 -3.97 -8.30
C GLY A 103 -10.08 -5.04 -8.85
N LEU A 104 -10.87 -4.71 -9.89
CA LEU A 104 -11.74 -5.69 -10.55
C LEU A 104 -10.95 -6.83 -11.20
N MET A 105 -9.87 -6.51 -11.92
CA MET A 105 -9.03 -7.52 -12.58
C MET A 105 -8.30 -8.40 -11.55
N MET A 106 -7.79 -7.81 -10.47
CA MET A 106 -7.14 -8.53 -9.38
C MET A 106 -8.13 -9.43 -8.63
N GLY A 107 -9.35 -8.96 -8.39
CA GLY A 107 -10.43 -9.73 -7.78
C GLY A 107 -10.86 -10.92 -8.64
N GLU A 108 -11.01 -10.72 -9.96
CA GLU A 108 -11.31 -11.79 -10.90
C GLU A 108 -10.18 -12.83 -10.92
N LEU A 109 -8.91 -12.38 -10.95
CA LEU A 109 -7.75 -13.26 -10.91
C LEU A 109 -7.70 -14.07 -9.60
N ALA A 110 -8.02 -13.45 -8.48
CA ALA A 110 -8.16 -14.13 -7.19
C ALA A 110 -9.25 -15.21 -7.24
N GLN A 111 -10.43 -14.87 -7.77
CA GLN A 111 -11.57 -15.78 -7.86
C GLN A 111 -11.24 -17.00 -8.73
N GLN A 112 -10.67 -16.78 -9.92
CA GLN A 112 -10.31 -17.85 -10.86
C GLN A 112 -9.28 -18.83 -10.28
N ASN A 113 -8.38 -18.34 -9.42
CA ASN A 113 -7.31 -19.16 -8.83
C ASN A 113 -7.60 -19.58 -7.38
N GLY A 114 -8.81 -19.33 -6.88
CA GLY A 114 -9.23 -19.73 -5.54
C GLY A 114 -8.46 -19.04 -4.40
N ILE A 115 -7.89 -17.87 -4.68
CA ILE A 115 -7.17 -17.06 -3.68
C ILE A 115 -8.21 -16.42 -2.76
N ARG A 116 -8.08 -16.67 -1.46
CA ARG A 116 -8.95 -16.11 -0.43
C ARG A 116 -8.13 -15.22 0.49
N VAL A 117 -8.76 -14.14 0.95
CA VAL A 117 -8.18 -13.24 1.95
C VAL A 117 -7.78 -14.04 3.18
N ASP A 118 -6.51 -13.95 3.55
CA ASP A 118 -5.99 -14.57 4.76
C ASP A 118 -6.24 -13.66 5.96
N ALA A 119 -7.09 -14.11 6.88
CA ALA A 119 -7.44 -13.37 8.09
C ALA A 119 -6.22 -13.07 8.98
N ALA A 120 -5.18 -13.92 8.96
CA ALA A 120 -3.95 -13.66 9.69
C ALA A 120 -3.18 -12.48 9.07
N LYS A 121 -3.09 -12.43 7.73
CA LYS A 121 -2.47 -11.30 7.02
C LYS A 121 -3.26 -10.00 7.21
N VAL A 122 -4.59 -10.06 7.24
CA VAL A 122 -5.44 -8.90 7.56
C VAL A 122 -5.13 -8.37 8.97
N ARG A 123 -5.03 -9.26 9.95
CA ARG A 123 -4.68 -8.87 11.31
C ARG A 123 -3.29 -8.24 11.36
N GLU A 124 -2.28 -8.86 10.72
CA GLU A 124 -0.92 -8.34 10.65
C GLU A 124 -0.86 -6.95 10.00
N ALA A 125 -1.64 -6.73 8.93
CA ALA A 125 -1.73 -5.43 8.27
C ALA A 125 -2.33 -4.36 9.20
N ILE A 126 -3.41 -4.67 9.91
CA ILE A 126 -4.02 -3.74 10.88
C ILE A 126 -3.05 -3.45 12.03
N GLU A 127 -2.39 -4.47 12.59
CA GLU A 127 -1.41 -4.32 13.67
C GLU A 127 -0.21 -3.48 13.22
N THR A 128 0.26 -3.66 11.98
CA THR A 128 1.33 -2.85 11.39
C THR A 128 0.93 -1.38 11.32
N VAL A 129 -0.28 -1.07 10.82
CA VAL A 129 -0.78 0.31 10.78
C VAL A 129 -0.92 0.88 12.19
N ALA A 130 -1.51 0.11 13.11
CA ALA A 130 -1.74 0.55 14.48
C ALA A 130 -0.44 0.82 15.25
N SER A 131 0.65 0.11 14.94
CA SER A 131 1.95 0.24 15.62
C SER A 131 2.60 1.62 15.46
N THR A 132 2.17 2.41 14.48
CA THR A 132 2.71 3.76 14.24
C THR A 132 2.02 4.84 15.07
N TYR A 133 0.96 4.48 15.81
CA TYR A 133 0.18 5.40 16.64
C TYR A 133 0.48 5.22 18.13
N GLU A 134 0.26 6.29 18.90
CA GLU A 134 0.45 6.29 20.36
C GLU A 134 -0.49 5.30 21.10
N GLN A 135 -1.66 5.02 20.52
CA GLN A 135 -2.68 4.13 21.08
C GLN A 135 -3.06 3.02 20.10
N PRO A 136 -2.20 2.00 19.89
CA PRO A 136 -2.43 0.96 18.88
C PRO A 136 -3.74 0.20 19.08
N ALA A 137 -4.13 -0.07 20.33
CA ALA A 137 -5.34 -0.82 20.65
C ALA A 137 -6.62 -0.12 20.19
N GLU A 138 -6.67 1.22 20.30
CA GLU A 138 -7.82 2.01 19.84
C GLU A 138 -7.90 2.01 18.31
N VAL A 139 -6.76 2.09 17.63
CA VAL A 139 -6.69 2.01 16.16
C VAL A 139 -7.16 0.64 15.67
N VAL A 140 -6.70 -0.46 16.28
CA VAL A 140 -7.17 -1.81 15.94
C VAL A 140 -8.69 -1.91 16.09
N GLN A 141 -9.24 -1.42 17.20
CA GLN A 141 -10.69 -1.43 17.43
C GLN A 141 -11.44 -0.58 16.40
N LEU A 142 -10.90 0.58 16.02
CA LEU A 142 -11.46 1.44 14.98
C LEU A 142 -11.62 0.68 13.67
N TYR A 143 -10.58 -0.01 13.21
CA TYR A 143 -10.64 -0.84 12.01
C TYR A 143 -11.76 -1.87 12.13
N TYR A 144 -11.76 -2.72 13.17
CA TYR A 144 -12.79 -3.77 13.33
C TYR A 144 -14.22 -3.24 13.49
N SER A 145 -14.40 -2.02 13.98
CA SER A 145 -15.72 -1.37 14.11
C SER A 145 -16.21 -0.68 12.85
N ASN A 146 -15.33 -0.47 11.87
CA ASN A 146 -15.61 0.28 10.64
C ASN A 146 -15.48 -0.64 9.42
N GLU A 147 -16.62 -1.09 8.90
CA GLU A 147 -16.68 -2.00 7.75
C GLU A 147 -15.93 -1.48 6.52
N ARG A 148 -15.95 -0.15 6.28
CA ARG A 148 -15.25 0.45 5.15
C ARG A 148 -13.74 0.34 5.31
N LEU A 149 -13.21 0.59 6.51
CA LEU A 149 -11.78 0.43 6.79
C LEU A 149 -11.36 -1.03 6.72
N MET A 150 -12.18 -1.95 7.23
CA MET A 150 -11.92 -3.38 7.09
C MET A 150 -11.85 -3.82 5.62
N GLN A 151 -12.82 -3.43 4.80
CA GLN A 151 -12.86 -3.78 3.38
C GLN A 151 -11.62 -3.26 2.63
N GLN A 152 -11.12 -2.07 2.98
CA GLN A 152 -9.89 -1.52 2.40
C GLN A 152 -8.68 -2.38 2.73
N VAL A 153 -8.53 -2.81 3.99
CA VAL A 153 -7.42 -3.67 4.40
C VAL A 153 -7.54 -5.05 3.74
N GLU A 154 -8.73 -5.65 3.75
CA GLU A 154 -8.98 -6.94 3.10
C GLU A 154 -8.67 -6.89 1.60
N SER A 155 -9.04 -5.80 0.92
CA SER A 155 -8.73 -5.59 -0.50
C SER A 155 -7.22 -5.47 -0.73
N SER A 156 -6.51 -4.70 0.10
CA SER A 156 -5.05 -4.58 0.02
C SER A 156 -4.35 -5.93 0.24
N VAL A 157 -4.81 -6.72 1.22
CA VAL A 157 -4.26 -8.05 1.50
C VAL A 157 -4.56 -9.02 0.36
N LEU A 158 -5.75 -8.98 -0.22
CA LEU A 158 -6.08 -9.79 -1.39
C LEU A 158 -5.15 -9.46 -2.56
N GLU A 159 -4.95 -8.17 -2.84
CA GLU A 159 -4.06 -7.71 -3.90
C GLU A 159 -2.63 -8.19 -3.70
N GLU A 160 -2.09 -8.10 -2.47
CA GLU A 160 -0.77 -8.64 -2.15
C GLU A 160 -0.70 -10.15 -2.37
N GLN A 161 -1.71 -10.91 -1.92
CA GLN A 161 -1.76 -12.36 -2.15
C GLN A 161 -1.84 -12.72 -3.64
N VAL A 162 -2.54 -11.93 -4.45
CA VAL A 162 -2.59 -12.11 -5.90
C VAL A 162 -1.22 -11.82 -6.53
N VAL A 163 -0.53 -10.75 -6.12
CA VAL A 163 0.83 -10.46 -6.59
C VAL A 163 1.78 -11.61 -6.24
N ASP A 164 1.75 -12.09 -5.00
CA ASP A 164 2.55 -13.25 -4.56
C ASP A 164 2.27 -14.48 -5.43
N TRP A 165 0.99 -14.80 -5.63
CA TRP A 165 0.58 -15.93 -6.48
C TRP A 165 1.09 -15.76 -7.92
N VAL A 166 0.97 -14.57 -8.51
CA VAL A 166 1.49 -14.31 -9.86
C VAL A 166 3.00 -14.50 -9.90
N LEU A 167 3.75 -14.05 -8.90
CA LEU A 167 5.21 -14.22 -8.86
C LEU A 167 5.63 -15.68 -8.76
N GLU A 168 4.85 -16.52 -8.08
CA GLU A 168 5.08 -17.97 -8.00
C GLU A 168 4.80 -18.69 -9.33
N HIS A 169 3.87 -18.18 -10.14
CA HIS A 169 3.41 -18.82 -11.38
C HIS A 169 3.98 -18.18 -12.65
N ALA A 170 4.55 -16.98 -12.56
CA ALA A 170 5.13 -16.26 -13.68
C ALA A 170 6.62 -16.61 -13.88
N LYS A 171 7.11 -16.37 -15.09
CA LYS A 171 8.54 -16.48 -15.40
C LYS A 171 9.31 -15.28 -14.82
N VAL A 172 9.85 -15.44 -13.63
CA VAL A 172 10.66 -14.39 -12.97
C VAL A 172 12.09 -14.36 -13.55
N THR A 173 12.53 -13.19 -14.00
CA THR A 173 13.91 -12.96 -14.44
C THR A 173 14.61 -12.03 -13.45
N PRO A 174 15.60 -12.52 -12.67
CA PRO A 174 16.34 -11.66 -11.75
C PRO A 174 17.09 -10.56 -12.50
N LYS A 175 16.88 -9.31 -12.12
CA LYS A 175 17.61 -8.15 -12.63
C LYS A 175 18.44 -7.56 -11.50
N LYS A 176 19.75 -7.42 -11.71
CA LYS A 176 20.61 -6.69 -10.78
C LYS A 176 20.27 -5.20 -10.86
N THR A 177 19.93 -4.59 -9.73
CA THR A 177 19.53 -3.19 -9.59
C THR A 177 20.04 -2.65 -8.27
N SER A 178 20.21 -1.33 -8.17
CA SER A 178 20.63 -0.69 -6.93
C SER A 178 19.44 -0.43 -5.99
N PHE A 179 19.71 -0.24 -4.69
CA PHE A 179 18.68 0.16 -3.74
C PHE A 179 17.97 1.45 -4.19
N GLN A 180 18.74 2.47 -4.59
CA GLN A 180 18.21 3.76 -5.03
C GLN A 180 17.31 3.63 -6.26
N GLU A 181 17.64 2.77 -7.21
CA GLU A 181 16.81 2.51 -8.39
C GLU A 181 15.46 1.89 -8.01
N VAL A 182 15.44 0.95 -7.06
CA VAL A 182 14.20 0.31 -6.60
C VAL A 182 13.32 1.29 -5.83
N ILE A 183 13.92 2.08 -4.93
CA ILE A 183 13.18 3.12 -4.20
C ILE A 183 12.60 4.14 -5.17
N ALA A 184 13.39 4.66 -6.11
CA ALA A 184 12.92 5.63 -7.10
C ALA A 184 11.81 5.07 -8.00
N ALA A 185 11.92 3.79 -8.39
CA ALA A 185 10.87 3.13 -9.17
C ALA A 185 9.57 2.98 -8.34
N ALA A 186 9.67 2.65 -7.06
CA ALA A 186 8.51 2.53 -6.19
C ALA A 186 7.80 3.89 -5.96
N THR A 187 8.57 4.97 -5.77
CA THR A 187 8.01 6.32 -5.53
C THR A 187 7.35 6.93 -6.77
N ASN A 188 7.96 6.77 -7.95
CA ASN A 188 7.44 7.36 -9.19
C ASN A 188 6.22 6.63 -9.76
N SER A 189 5.86 5.47 -9.20
CA SER A 189 4.75 4.65 -9.69
C SER A 189 3.44 4.90 -8.91
N GLY A 190 3.45 5.82 -7.94
CA GLY A 190 2.27 6.26 -7.17
C GLY A 190 1.70 7.61 -7.60
N GLU A 191 2.36 8.29 -8.54
CA GLU A 191 1.85 9.47 -9.28
C GLU A 191 1.11 9.03 -10.54
#